data_AF-A0AA92C5X7-F1
#
_entry.id   AF-A0AA92C5X7-F1
#
_cell.length_a   1.000
_cell.length_b   1.000
_cell.length_c   1.000
_cell.angle_alpha   90.00
_cell.angle_beta   90.00
_cell.angle_gamma   90.00
#
_symmetry.space_group_name_H-M   'P 1'
#
loop_
_entity.id
_entity.type
_entity.pdbx_description
1 polymer ?
#
loop_
_entity_poly.entity_id
_entity_poly.type
_entity_poly.pdbx_seq_one_letter_code
_entity_poly.pdbx_strand_id
1 'polypeptide(L)' 'MPRTCDATFILAQMIDAYQAQGHFCFQEDGKAYARIITAEEDGRSKRSLSKVDFCLTDLATSIAERLSR' A
#
# COMPACT_ATOMS: atom_id res chain seq x y z
N MET A 1 -17.99 19.79 -15.08
CA MET A 1 -16.59 19.31 -14.96
C MET A 1 -16.62 18.02 -14.17
N PRO A 2 -16.23 16.87 -14.75
CA PRO A 2 -16.05 15.66 -13.96
C PRO A 2 -14.96 15.95 -12.93
N ARG A 3 -15.24 15.69 -11.65
CA ARG A 3 -14.25 15.80 -10.59
C ARG A 3 -13.34 14.59 -10.72
N THR A 4 -12.29 14.70 -11.53
CA THR A 4 -11.26 13.67 -11.58
C THR A 4 -10.56 13.65 -10.22
N CYS A 5 -10.73 12.57 -9.46
CA CYS A 5 -9.93 12.36 -8.26
C CYS A 5 -8.48 12.17 -8.67
N ASP A 6 -7.59 13.00 -8.13
CA ASP A 6 -6.16 12.93 -8.43
C ASP A 6 -5.53 11.71 -7.72
N ALA A 7 -5.01 10.76 -8.51
CA ALA A 7 -4.34 9.57 -8.00
C ALA A 7 -3.13 9.93 -7.13
N THR A 8 -2.44 11.04 -7.42
CA THR A 8 -1.31 11.51 -6.62
C THR A 8 -1.75 11.93 -5.22
N PHE A 9 -2.91 12.59 -5.09
CA PHE A 9 -3.47 12.96 -3.79
C PHE A 9 -3.86 11.73 -2.96
N ILE A 10 -4.53 10.75 -3.60
CA ILE A 10 -4.90 9.49 -2.94
C ILE A 10 -3.65 8.74 -2.45
N LEU A 11 -2.64 8.64 -3.30
CA LEU A 11 -1.39 7.95 -2.97
C LEU A 11 -0.69 8.59 -1.76
N ALA A 12 -0.63 9.92 -1.70
CA ALA A 12 -0.03 10.64 -0.56
C ALA A 12 -0.75 10.31 0.76
N GLN A 13 -2.09 10.37 0.78
CA GLN A 13 -2.88 10.04 1.96
C GLN A 13 -2.70 8.59 2.43
N MET A 14 -2.56 7.66 1.49
CA MET A 14 -2.29 6.25 1.82
C MET A 14 -0.93 6.07 2.46
N ILE A 15 0.11 6.71 1.90
CA ILE A 15 1.47 6.64 2.47
C ILE A 15 1.48 7.18 3.90
N ASP A 16 0.85 8.34 4.14
CA ASP A 16 0.76 8.95 5.47
C ASP A 16 0.06 8.03 6.48
N ALA A 17 -1.06 7.42 6.08
CA ALA A 17 -1.80 6.48 6.92
C ALA A 17 -0.98 5.22 7.28
N TYR A 18 -0.24 4.67 6.31
CA TYR A 18 0.61 3.49 6.53
C TYR A 18 1.81 3.81 7.43
N GLN A 19 2.45 4.97 7.23
CA GLN A 19 3.55 5.42 8.09
C GLN A 19 3.08 5.66 9.53
N ALA A 20 1.90 6.25 9.72
CA ALA A 20 1.32 6.45 11.04
C ALA A 20 1.02 5.12 11.78
N GLN A 21 0.76 4.04 11.05
CA GLN A 21 0.54 2.70 11.60
C GLN A 21 1.84 1.92 11.86
N GLY A 22 3.00 2.51 11.58
CA GLY A 22 4.31 1.86 11.78
C GLY A 22 4.64 0.80 10.72
N HIS A 23 4.03 0.89 9.54
CA HIS A 23 4.34 0.02 8.41
C HIS A 23 5.50 0.55 7.56
N PHE A 24 6.08 -0.33 6.74
CA PHE A 24 7.20 0.02 5.87
C PHE A 24 6.72 0.32 4.45
N CYS A 25 6.83 1.57 4.02
CA CYS A 25 6.61 1.97 2.63
C CYS A 25 7.95 2.18 1.94
N PHE A 26 8.07 1.72 0.69
CA PHE A 26 9.27 1.89 -0.12
C PHE A 26 8.91 2.15 -1.58
N GLN A 27 9.89 2.63 -2.34
CA GLN A 27 9.78 2.85 -3.78
C GLN A 27 10.64 1.82 -4.53
N GLU A 28 10.07 1.24 -5.58
CA GLU A 28 10.73 0.29 -6.48
C GLU A 28 10.15 0.48 -7.89
N ASP A 29 11.00 0.51 -8.91
CA ASP A 29 10.60 0.72 -10.32
C ASP A 29 9.67 1.92 -10.58
N GLY A 30 9.86 3.01 -9.83
CA GLY A 30 9.03 4.22 -9.93
C GLY A 30 7.63 4.09 -9.35
N LYS A 31 7.30 2.96 -8.70
CA LYS A 31 6.05 2.72 -7.98
C LYS A 31 6.27 2.69 -6.47
N ALA A 32 5.22 3.02 -5.73
CA ALA A 32 5.23 2.96 -4.27
C ALA A 32 4.58 1.66 -3.79
N TYR A 33 5.20 1.01 -2.81
CA TYR A 33 4.76 -0.25 -2.23
C TYR A 33 4.64 -0.14 -0.71
N ALA A 34 3.66 -0.82 -0.14
CA ALA A 34 3.57 -1.09 1.29
C ALA A 34 3.97 -2.54 1.56
N ARG A 35 4.96 -2.75 2.43
CA ARG A 35 5.35 -4.07 2.92
C ARG A 35 4.70 -4.35 4.26
N ILE A 36 3.90 -5.41 4.31
CA ILE A 36 3.38 -5.96 5.55
C ILE A 36 4.26 -7.16 5.94
N ILE A 37 4.77 -7.13 7.16
CA ILE A 37 5.50 -8.25 7.75
C ILE A 37 4.57 -8.89 8.77
N THR A 38 4.06 -10.07 8.47
CA THR A 38 3.29 -10.86 9.43
C THR A 38 4.19 -11.93 10.04
N ALA A 39 4.10 -12.07 11.37
CA ALA A 39 4.67 -13.23 12.04
C ALA A 39 3.65 -14.36 11.94
N GLU A 40 3.99 -15.43 11.21
CA GLU A 40 3.19 -16.65 11.26
C GLU A 40 3.65 -17.47 12.47
N GLU A 41 2.75 -17.67 13.44
CA GLU A 41 2.94 -18.63 14.52
C GLU A 41 2.62 -20.03 14.00
N ASP A 42 3.56 -20.61 13.26
CA ASP A 42 3.56 -22.06 13.07
C ASP A 42 3.99 -22.72 14.38
N GLY A 43 3.09 -23.53 14.96
CA GLY A 43 3.25 -24.23 16.25
C GLY A 43 4.43 -25.22 16.34
N ARG A 44 5.39 -25.18 15.41
CA ARG A 44 6.68 -25.89 15.47
C ARG A 44 7.84 -24.95 15.18
N SER A 45 8.25 -24.19 16.20
CA SER A 45 9.63 -23.73 16.44
C SER A 45 10.39 -22.94 15.35
N LYS A 46 9.75 -22.41 14.31
CA LYS A 46 10.35 -21.37 13.46
C LYS A 46 9.32 -20.29 13.18
N ARG A 47 9.56 -19.07 13.66
CA ARG A 47 8.84 -17.87 13.21
C ARG A 47 9.19 -17.67 11.74
N SER A 48 8.33 -18.11 10.83
CA SER A 48 8.39 -17.70 9.44
C SER A 48 7.80 -16.30 9.35
N LEU A 49 8.63 -15.33 8.96
CA LEU A 49 8.16 -13.99 8.65
C LEU A 49 7.64 -14.00 7.21
N SER A 50 6.32 -13.96 7.05
CA SER A 50 5.70 -13.77 5.75
C SER A 50 5.77 -12.28 5.40
N LYS A 51 6.19 -11.98 4.17
CA LYS A 51 6.29 -10.61 3.65
C LYS A 51 5.34 -10.50 2.47
N VAL A 52 4.44 -9.53 2.53
CA VAL A 52 3.50 -9.23 1.45
C VAL A 52 3.68 -7.78 1.05
N ASP A 53 3.93 -7.55 -0.24
CA ASP A 53 4.11 -6.23 -0.82
C ASP A 53 2.86 -5.85 -1.63
N PHE A 54 2.25 -4.71 -1.28
CA PHE A 54 1.09 -4.15 -1.99
C PHE A 54 1.52 -2.94 -2.80
N CYS A 55 1.23 -2.94 -4.12
CA CYS A 55 1.47 -1.80 -4.98
C CYS A 55 0.44 -0.69 -4.71
N LEU A 56 0.84 0.36 -4.00
CA LEU A 56 -0.02 1.49 -3.63
C LEU A 56 -0.33 2.37 -4.84
N THR A 57 0.60 2.48 -5.80
CA THR A 57 0.40 3.27 -7.02
C THR A 57 -0.76 2.71 -7.85
N ASP A 58 -0.77 1.40 -8.11
CA ASP A 58 -1.81 0.76 -8.91
C ASP A 58 -3.17 0.82 -8.20
N LEU A 59 -3.17 0.69 -6.87
CA LEU A 59 -4.37 0.84 -6.05
C LEU A 59 -4.94 2.27 -6.12
N ALA A 60 -4.08 3.29 -6.00
CA ALA A 60 -4.49 4.68 -6.09
C ALA A 60 -5.09 5.01 -7.46
N THR A 61 -4.49 4.50 -8.56
CA THR A 61 -5.05 4.65 -9.91
C THR A 61 -6.42 3.99 -10.04
N SER A 62 -6.57 2.74 -9.57
CA SER A 62 -7.85 2.03 -9.62
C SER A 62 -8.96 2.73 -8.83
N ILE A 63 -8.64 3.26 -7.64
CA ILE A 63 -9.59 4.02 -6.82
C ILE A 63 -9.95 5.34 -7.51
N ALA A 64 -8.97 6.07 -8.05
CA ALA A 64 -9.20 7.32 -8.78
C ALA A 64 -10.14 7.12 -9.98
N GLU A 65 -9.93 6.06 -10.75
CA GLU A 65 -10.81 5.69 -11.88
C GLU A 65 -12.23 5.39 -11.44
N ARG A 66 -12.40 4.68 -10.32
CA ARG A 66 -13.72 4.35 -9.76
C ARG A 66 -14.46 5.57 -9.22
N LEU A 67 -13.75 6.51 -8.58
CA LEU A 67 -14.32 7.73 -8.03
C LEU A 67 -14.67 8.78 -9.11
N SER A 68 -14.06 8.65 -10.29
CA SER A 68 -14.27 9.56 -11.42
C SER A 68 -15.41 9.10 -12.35
N ARG A 69 -16.07 7.96 -12.06
CA ARG A 69 -17.26 7.45 -12.75
C ARG A 69 -18.52 7.85 -12.00
#